data_AF-A0A355BI59-F1
#
_entry.id   AF-A0A355BI59-F1
#
_cell.length_a   1.000
_cell.length_b   1.000
_cell.length_c   1.000
_cell.angle_alpha   90.00
_cell.angle_beta   90.00
_cell.angle_gamma   90.00
#
_symmetry.space_group_name_H-M   'P 1'
#
loop_
_entity.id
_entity.type
_entity.pdbx_description
1 polymer ?
#
loop_
_entity_poly.entity_id
_entity_poly.type
_entity_poly.pdbx_seq_one_letter_code
_entity_poly.pdbx_strand_id
1 'polypeptide(L)'
;MADELRSDPILGPGILYSPQVAPLGYAWANGEEFSALMELTTIEEGDVVSLLRRLVDVIRQLRKALGGQPFWGPKLATCLEA
;
A
#
# COMPACT_ATOMS: atom_id res chain seq x y z
N MET A 1 7.68 1.89 -20.01
CA MET A 1 6.71 2.88 -20.54
C MET A 1 6.00 3.51 -19.37
N ALA A 2 6.10 4.83 -19.22
CA ALA A 2 5.52 5.62 -18.14
C ALA A 2 3.98 5.80 -18.27
N ASP A 3 3.28 4.79 -18.80
CA ASP A 3 1.93 4.91 -19.36
C ASP A 3 0.78 4.47 -18.42
N GLU A 4 1.09 4.19 -17.15
CA GLU A 4 0.06 3.81 -16.16
C GLU A 4 -0.13 4.82 -15.02
N LEU A 5 0.58 5.95 -15.05
CA LEU A 5 0.41 7.00 -14.04
C LEU A 5 -0.70 7.94 -14.50
N ARG A 6 -1.95 7.56 -14.24
CA ARG A 6 -3.11 8.41 -14.50
C ARG A 6 -3.23 9.47 -13.40
N SER A 7 -3.40 10.73 -13.81
CA SER A 7 -3.87 11.77 -12.89
C SER A 7 -5.30 11.43 -12.49
N ASP A 8 -5.52 11.21 -11.21
CA ASP A 8 -6.86 10.93 -10.69
C ASP A 8 -7.69 12.24 -10.66
N PRO A 9 -8.88 12.29 -11.30
CA PRO A 9 -9.68 13.50 -11.38
C PRO A 9 -10.27 13.95 -10.03
N ILE A 10 -10.25 13.08 -9.01
CA ILE A 10 -10.77 13.34 -7.66
C ILE A 10 -9.65 13.82 -6.72
N LEU A 11 -8.44 13.28 -6.85
CA LEU A 11 -7.32 13.58 -5.94
C LEU A 11 -6.56 14.87 -6.31
N GLY A 12 -6.75 15.38 -7.53
CA GLY A 12 -6.19 16.64 -8.00
C GLY A 12 -4.89 16.48 -8.81
N PRO A 13 -4.43 17.57 -9.46
CA PRO A 13 -3.26 17.52 -10.32
C PRO A 13 -1.99 17.20 -9.53
N GLY A 14 -1.19 16.25 -10.03
CA GLY A 14 0.08 15.85 -9.44
C GLY A 14 0.01 14.64 -8.49
N ILE A 15 -1.16 14.09 -8.23
CA ILE A 15 -1.29 12.80 -7.54
C ILE A 15 -1.37 11.70 -8.59
N LEU A 16 -0.32 10.87 -8.63
CA LEU A 16 -0.22 9.73 -9.53
C LEU A 16 -0.68 8.47 -8.80
N TYR A 17 -1.64 7.77 -9.38
CA TYR A 17 -2.09 6.47 -8.92
C TYR A 17 -1.45 5.38 -9.78
N SER A 18 -0.95 4.32 -9.15
CA SER A 18 -0.53 3.10 -9.85
C SER A 18 -1.42 1.93 -9.41
N PRO A 19 -2.09 1.25 -10.37
CA PRO A 19 -2.95 0.12 -10.06
C PRO A 19 -2.17 -1.11 -9.58
N GLN A 20 -0.86 -1.17 -9.83
CA GLN A 20 0.00 -2.30 -9.44
C GLN A 20 0.25 -2.34 -7.92
N VAL A 21 0.07 -1.22 -7.23
CA VAL A 21 0.42 -1.08 -5.80
C VAL A 21 -0.53 -1.83 -4.87
N ALA A 22 -1.84 -1.73 -5.12
CA ALA A 22 -2.85 -2.35 -4.26
C ALA A 22 -2.79 -3.88 -4.25
N PRO A 23 -2.64 -4.57 -5.41
CA PRO A 23 -2.41 -6.02 -5.45
C PRO A 23 -1.18 -6.47 -4.66
N LEU A 24 -0.06 -5.73 -4.74
CA LEU A 24 1.16 -6.06 -4.00
C LEU A 24 0.94 -6.01 -2.48
N GLY A 25 0.30 -4.95 -1.99
CA GLY A 25 -0.03 -4.83 -0.56
C GLY A 25 -0.99 -5.91 -0.07
N TYR A 26 -1.96 -6.31 -0.92
CA TYR A 26 -2.89 -7.39 -0.60
C TYR A 26 -2.21 -8.76 -0.54
N ALA A 27 -1.38 -9.08 -1.54
CA ALA A 27 -0.60 -10.32 -1.58
C ALA A 27 0.33 -10.42 -0.36
N TRP A 28 1.08 -9.35 -0.07
CA TRP A 28 1.94 -9.29 1.11
C TRP A 28 1.17 -9.55 2.41
N ALA A 29 0.03 -8.87 2.60
CA ALA A 29 -0.78 -9.00 3.82
C ALA A 29 -1.42 -10.40 3.99
N ASN A 30 -1.46 -11.21 2.93
CA ASN A 30 -1.91 -12.61 2.99
C ASN A 30 -0.77 -13.60 3.23
N GLY A 31 0.47 -13.13 3.40
CA GLY A 31 1.65 -13.97 3.66
C GLY A 31 2.27 -14.58 2.40
N GLU A 32 2.02 -14.00 1.22
CA GLU A 32 2.68 -14.42 0.00
C GLU A 32 4.19 -14.15 0.05
N GLU A 33 4.98 -15.07 -0.52
CA GLU A 33 6.43 -14.92 -0.62
C GLU A 33 6.81 -13.76 -1.54
N PHE A 34 7.89 -13.07 -1.21
CA PHE A 34 8.31 -11.89 -1.96
C PHE A 34 8.61 -12.18 -3.45
N SER A 35 9.07 -13.39 -3.79
CA SER A 35 9.23 -13.81 -5.19
C SER A 35 7.90 -13.84 -5.96
N ALA A 36 6.81 -14.26 -5.32
CA ALA A 36 5.47 -14.26 -5.92
C ALA A 36 4.97 -12.83 -6.17
N LEU A 37 5.30 -11.88 -5.30
CA LEU A 37 4.98 -10.46 -5.51
C LEU A 37 5.66 -9.91 -6.77
N MET A 38 6.92 -10.31 -7.03
CA MET A 38 7.67 -9.84 -8.19
C MET A 38 7.11 -10.37 -9.51
N GLU A 39 6.31 -11.44 -9.49
CA GLU A 39 5.57 -11.92 -10.67
C GLU A 39 4.34 -11.04 -10.99
N LEU A 40 3.85 -10.24 -10.05
CA LEU A 40 2.65 -9.40 -10.18
C LEU A 40 2.94 -7.98 -10.69
N THR A 41 4.20 -7.61 -10.82
CA THR A 41 4.59 -6.21 -11.05
C THR A 41 5.82 -6.08 -11.94
N THR A 42 5.94 -4.92 -12.56
CA THR A 42 7.14 -4.49 -13.30
C THR A 42 8.00 -3.51 -12.50
N ILE A 43 7.58 -3.17 -11.29
CA ILE A 43 8.30 -2.27 -10.37
C ILE A 43 9.59 -2.96 -9.91
N GLU A 44 10.67 -2.19 -9.79
CA GLU A 44 11.95 -2.72 -9.29
C GLU A 44 11.84 -3.19 -7.84
N GLU A 45 12.57 -4.25 -7.52
CA GLU A 45 12.52 -4.91 -6.21
C GLU A 45 12.67 -3.93 -5.03
N GLY A 46 13.67 -3.04 -5.11
CA GLY A 46 13.95 -2.04 -4.08
C GLY A 46 12.81 -1.02 -3.90
N ASP A 47 12.11 -0.71 -4.98
CA ASP A 47 10.94 0.17 -4.95
C ASP A 47 9.73 -0.54 -4.34
N VAL A 48 9.51 -1.83 -4.63
CA VAL A 48 8.47 -2.63 -3.97
C VAL A 48 8.68 -2.67 -2.46
N VAL A 49 9.90 -2.96 -2.01
CA VAL A 49 10.23 -2.99 -0.57
C VAL A 49 10.01 -1.60 0.07
N SER A 50 10.46 -0.53 -0.60
CA SER A 50 10.27 0.84 -0.10
C SER A 50 8.79 1.24 -0.03
N LEU A 51 8.01 0.81 -1.02
CA LEU A 51 6.57 1.01 -1.08
C LEU A 51 5.84 0.28 0.04
N LEU A 52 6.17 -0.99 0.31
CA LEU A 52 5.56 -1.77 1.39
C LEU A 52 5.85 -1.14 2.76
N ARG A 53 7.09 -0.69 3.01
CA ARG A 53 7.44 0.04 4.24
C ARG A 53 6.61 1.30 4.40
N ARG A 54 6.48 2.09 3.32
CA ARG A 54 5.68 3.30 3.31
C ARG A 54 4.20 3.02 3.56
N LEU A 55 3.66 1.92 3.03
CA LEU A 55 2.29 1.48 3.27
C LEU A 55 2.05 1.19 4.76
N VAL A 56 2.98 0.46 5.41
CA VAL A 56 2.91 0.20 6.86
C VAL A 56 2.97 1.51 7.67
N ASP A 57 3.84 2.44 7.28
CA ASP A 57 3.92 3.74 7.94
C ASP A 57 2.64 4.57 7.80
N VAL A 58 1.98 4.52 6.64
CA VAL A 58 0.66 5.14 6.43
C VAL A 58 -0.38 4.51 7.37
N ILE A 59 -0.41 3.19 7.52
CA ILE A 59 -1.32 2.52 8.47
C ILE A 59 -1.05 2.96 9.91
N ARG A 60 0.22 3.09 10.31
CA ARG A 60 0.60 3.62 11.63
C ARG A 60 0.13 5.06 11.84
N GLN A 61 0.27 5.90 10.81
CA GLN A 61 -0.20 7.29 10.85
C GLN A 61 -1.73 7.36 10.95
N LEU A 62 -2.46 6.54 10.20
CA LEU A 62 -3.92 6.43 10.29
C LEU A 62 -4.35 6.00 11.70
N ARG A 63 -3.70 4.98 12.28
CA ARG A 63 -4.00 4.52 13.65
C ARG A 63 -3.80 5.63 14.68
N LYS A 64 -2.75 6.44 14.53
CA LYS A 64 -2.49 7.60 15.39
C LYS A 64 -3.54 8.70 15.20
N ALA A 65 -3.89 9.03 13.95
CA ALA A 65 -4.85 10.08 13.63
C ALA A 65 -6.28 9.72 14.05
N LEU A 66 -6.64 8.44 13.97
CA LEU A 66 -7.96 7.91 14.36
C LEU A 66 -8.00 7.44 15.81
N GLY A 67 -6.99 7.78 16.62
CA GLY A 67 -6.89 7.38 18.02
C GLY A 67 -8.18 7.70 18.79
N GLY A 68 -8.72 6.70 19.49
CA GLY A 68 -9.97 6.82 20.23
C GLY A 68 -11.24 6.44 19.47
N GLN A 69 -11.16 6.15 18.16
CA GLN A 69 -12.31 5.67 17.38
C GLN A 69 -12.50 4.15 17.55
N PRO A 70 -13.62 3.67 18.14
CA PRO A 70 -13.81 2.26 18.47
C PRO A 70 -13.80 1.32 17.26
N PHE A 71 -14.24 1.80 16.10
CA PHE A 71 -14.34 1.00 14.88
C PHE A 71 -13.00 0.76 14.18
N TRP A 72 -12.12 1.76 14.17
CA TRP A 72 -10.90 1.73 13.37
C TRP A 72 -9.74 1.03 14.09
N GLY A 73 -9.67 1.15 15.41
CA GLY A 73 -8.58 0.60 16.22
C GLY A 73 -8.30 -0.88 15.95
N PRO A 74 -9.29 -1.78 16.09
CA PRO A 74 -9.10 -3.21 15.86
C PRO A 74 -8.67 -3.54 14.42
N LYS A 75 -9.31 -2.92 13.42
CA LYS A 75 -9.00 -3.18 12.00
C LYS A 75 -7.58 -2.80 11.63
N LEU A 76 -7.13 -1.62 12.07
CA LEU A 76 -5.76 -1.15 11.79
C LEU A 76 -4.71 -1.91 12.58
N ALA A 77 -5.06 -2.49 13.74
CA ALA A 77 -4.17 -3.40 14.46
C ALA A 77 -3.93 -4.70 13.67
N THR A 78 -4.99 -5.34 13.17
CA THR A 78 -4.88 -6.53 12.31
C THR A 78 -4.02 -6.28 11.07
N CYS A 79 -4.17 -5.13 10.40
CA CYS A 79 -3.34 -4.79 9.24
C CYS A 79 -1.84 -4.59 9.56
N LEU A 80 -1.48 -4.33 10.81
CA LEU A 80 -0.08 -4.12 11.24
C LEU A 80 0.59 -5.40 11.75
N GLU A 81 -0.20 -6.45 11.96
CA GLU A 81 0.27 -7.78 12.39
C GLU A 81 0.53 -8.72 11.19
N ALA A 82 0.14 -8.30 9.99
CA ALA A 82 0.37 -8.98 8.72
C ALA A 82 1.81 -8.82 8.20
#